data_AF-A0A1D6J6G0-F1
#
_entry.id   AF-A0A1D6J6G0-F1
#
_cell.length_a   1.000
_cell.length_b   1.000
_cell.length_c   1.000
_cell.angle_alpha   90.00
_cell.angle_beta   90.00
_cell.angle_gamma   90.00
#
_symmetry.space_group_name_H-M   'P 1'
#
loop_
_entity.id
_entity.type
_entity.pdbx_description
1 polymer ?
#
loop_
_entity_poly.entity_id
_entity_poly.type
_entity_poly.pdbx_seq_one_letter_code
_entity_poly.pdbx_strand_id
1 'polypeptide(L)'
;MEQLWTIGRELAMGSQGGWGQSKEFLDLVKSIGEARSKAEEDRIIARELEHLKRRLADPDVPRRKMKELLLRLVYVEMLGHDASFCHIHAVKMTHDESLPLKRTGYRAVALFLDERHDLVILVVNTIQKDLRSDNYLVVYAALTAACRLIGEEALPCRPRL
;
A
#
# COMPACT_ATOMS: atom_id res chain seq x y z
N MET A 1 17.04 -0.86 12.76
CA MET A 1 16.31 0.34 13.21
C MET A 1 16.69 1.58 12.40
N GLU A 2 17.96 1.98 12.32
CA GLU A 2 18.37 3.16 11.53
C GLU A 2 18.01 3.07 10.04
N GLN A 3 18.18 1.90 9.41
CA GLN A 3 17.83 1.70 8.00
C GLN A 3 16.33 1.90 7.71
N LEU A 4 15.44 1.49 8.62
CA LEU A 4 14.00 1.75 8.49
C LEU A 4 13.69 3.24 8.64
N TRP A 5 14.45 3.94 9.50
CA TRP A 5 14.37 5.39 9.63
C TRP A 5 14.83 6.08 8.35
N THR A 6 15.95 5.67 7.77
CA THR A 6 16.46 6.20 6.49
C THR A 6 15.47 5.93 5.36
N ILE A 7 14.88 4.73 5.25
CA ILE A 7 13.85 4.44 4.26
C ILE A 7 12.61 5.33 4.49
N GLY A 8 12.14 5.48 5.74
CA GLY A 8 11.03 6.37 6.08
C GLY A 8 11.33 7.83 5.72
N ARG A 9 12.57 8.28 5.95
CA ARG A 9 13.03 9.64 5.64
C ARG A 9 13.25 9.85 4.16
N GLU A 10 13.78 8.88 3.42
CA GLU A 10 13.94 8.93 1.96
C GLU A 10 12.58 8.88 1.27
N LEU A 11 11.64 8.09 1.79
CA LEU A 11 10.24 8.13 1.36
C LEU A 11 9.58 9.49 1.64
N ALA A 12 9.98 10.19 2.71
CA ALA A 12 9.45 11.50 3.08
C ALA A 12 10.16 12.70 2.40
N MET A 13 11.45 12.59 2.09
CA MET A 13 12.30 13.69 1.58
C MET A 13 12.62 13.57 0.08
N GLY A 14 12.39 12.40 -0.53
CA GLY A 14 12.61 12.18 -1.95
C GLY A 14 11.61 12.94 -2.82
N SER A 15 12.07 14.04 -3.41
CA SER A 15 11.46 14.85 -4.49
C SER A 15 10.62 16.05 -4.05
N GLN A 16 11.27 17.22 -4.08
CA GLN A 16 10.67 18.57 -4.13
C GLN A 16 9.73 18.82 -5.34
N GLY A 17 9.36 17.80 -6.10
CA GLY A 17 8.36 17.87 -7.16
C GLY A 17 6.96 17.50 -6.67
N GLY A 18 6.38 18.22 -5.71
CA GLY A 18 4.92 18.20 -5.46
C GLY A 18 4.27 16.82 -5.26
N TRP A 19 4.99 15.81 -4.75
CA TRP A 19 4.38 14.57 -4.26
C TRP A 19 3.75 14.88 -2.91
N GLY A 20 2.64 15.61 -2.91
CA GLY A 20 1.89 15.97 -1.71
C GLY A 20 1.39 14.71 -1.02
N GLN A 21 2.24 14.12 -0.18
CA GLN A 21 1.77 13.25 0.90
C GLN A 21 0.89 14.12 1.78
N SER A 22 -0.21 13.55 2.25
CA SER A 22 -1.09 14.32 3.11
C SER A 22 -0.37 14.65 4.41
N LYS A 23 -0.70 15.84 4.94
CA LYS A 23 -0.28 16.24 6.29
C LYS A 23 -0.62 15.14 7.31
N GLU A 24 -1.77 14.49 7.16
CA GLU A 24 -2.20 13.37 8.01
C GLU A 24 -1.24 12.16 7.97
N PHE A 25 -0.67 11.81 6.81
CA PHE A 25 0.31 10.73 6.75
C PHE A 25 1.62 11.11 7.44
N LEU A 26 2.11 12.33 7.22
CA LEU A 26 3.32 12.82 7.88
C LEU A 26 3.13 12.90 9.40
N ASP A 27 1.96 13.35 9.85
CA ASP A 27 1.60 13.42 11.27
C ASP A 27 1.54 12.01 11.89
N LEU A 28 1.03 11.01 11.17
CA LEU A 28 1.04 9.60 11.60
C LEU A 28 2.47 9.07 11.76
N VAL A 29 3.30 9.21 10.73
CA VAL A 29 4.69 8.74 10.74
C VAL A 29 5.47 9.42 11.86
N LYS A 30 5.26 10.73 12.05
CA LYS A 30 5.88 11.49 13.15
C LYS A 30 5.41 10.97 14.51
N SER A 31 4.11 10.79 14.70
CA SER A 31 3.55 10.33 15.98
C SER A 31 4.09 8.95 16.37
N ILE A 32 4.20 8.03 15.40
CA ILE A 32 4.81 6.71 15.62
C ILE A 32 6.31 6.84 15.90
N GLY A 33 7.04 7.66 15.15
CA GLY A 33 8.48 7.86 15.34
C GLY A 33 8.87 8.53 16.66
N GLU A 34 7.95 9.30 17.27
CA GLU A 34 8.13 9.95 18.57
C GLU A 34 7.65 9.09 19.75
N ALA A 35 7.05 7.92 19.49
CA ALA A 35 6.60 7.00 20.53
C ALA A 35 7.79 6.49 21.35
N ARG A 36 7.66 6.50 22.68
CA ARG A 36 8.72 6.14 23.62
C ARG A 36 8.76 4.64 23.93
N SER A 37 7.73 3.90 23.51
CA SER A 37 7.60 2.47 23.76
C SER A 37 6.74 1.80 22.69
N LYS A 38 6.93 0.49 22.49
CA LYS A 38 6.09 -0.29 21.57
C LYS A 38 4.60 -0.24 21.95
N ALA A 39 4.29 -0.23 23.25
CA ALA A 39 2.92 -0.09 23.72
C ALA A 39 2.28 1.28 23.35
N GLU A 40 3.08 2.34 23.26
CA GLU A 40 2.61 3.66 22.80
C GLU A 40 2.40 3.67 21.28
N GLU A 41 3.32 3.09 20.52
CA GLU A 41 3.19 2.87 19.08
C GLU A 41 1.92 2.08 18.76
N ASP A 42 1.69 0.94 19.43
CA ASP A 42 0.52 0.09 19.23
C ASP A 42 -0.79 0.85 19.53
N ARG A 43 -0.81 1.73 20.54
CA ARG A 43 -1.97 2.59 20.85
C ARG A 43 -2.21 3.65 19.79
N ILE A 44 -1.16 4.22 19.21
CA ILE A 44 -1.30 5.19 18.10
C ILE A 44 -1.87 4.48 16.87
N ILE A 45 -1.32 3.31 16.54
CA ILE A 45 -1.75 2.52 15.38
C ILE A 45 -3.17 2.00 15.56
N ALA A 46 -3.55 1.52 16.74
CA ALA A 46 -4.93 1.07 17.00
C ALA A 46 -5.97 2.17 16.78
N ARG A 47 -5.67 3.40 17.23
CA ARG A 47 -6.54 4.57 16.98
C ARG A 47 -6.62 4.92 15.50
N GLU A 48 -5.49 4.87 14.80
CA GLU A 48 -5.44 5.14 13.37
C GLU A 48 -6.22 4.07 12.57
N LEU A 49 -6.08 2.79 12.91
CA LEU A 49 -6.83 1.70 12.28
C LEU A 49 -8.35 1.88 12.45
N GLU A 50 -8.83 2.27 13.63
CA GLU A 50 -10.25 2.55 13.85
C GLU A 50 -10.73 3.74 13.00
N HIS A 51 -9.92 4.80 12.92
CA HIS A 51 -10.19 5.96 12.06
C HIS A 51 -10.27 5.56 10.58
N LEU A 52 -9.26 4.84 10.08
CA LEU A 52 -9.17 4.42 8.68
C LEU A 52 -10.27 3.43 8.30
N LYS A 53 -10.66 2.50 9.20
CA LYS A 53 -11.82 1.61 8.99
C LYS A 53 -13.10 2.39 8.74
N ARG A 54 -13.38 3.42 9.55
CA ARG A 54 -14.56 4.28 9.35
C ARG A 54 -14.50 5.05 8.03
N ARG A 55 -13.33 5.60 7.69
CA ARG A 55 -13.14 6.33 6.43
C ARG A 55 -13.25 5.41 5.21
N LEU A 56 -12.79 4.17 5.27
CA LEU A 56 -12.94 3.22 4.14
C LEU A 56 -14.39 2.78 3.91
N ALA A 57 -15.21 2.75 4.96
CA ALA A 57 -16.62 2.39 4.88
C ALA A 57 -17.50 3.53 4.32
N ASP A 58 -17.00 4.76 4.32
CA ASP A 58 -17.69 5.94 3.78
C ASP A 58 -17.72 5.87 2.23
N PRO A 59 -18.90 5.75 1.59
CA PRO A 59 -19.02 5.64 0.15
C PRO A 59 -18.67 6.94 -0.59
N ASP A 60 -18.66 8.08 0.11
CA ASP A 60 -18.44 9.40 -0.49
C ASP A 60 -16.96 9.82 -0.46
N VAL A 61 -16.05 8.93 -0.06
CA VAL A 61 -14.62 9.25 -0.03
C VAL A 61 -14.09 9.53 -1.44
N PRO A 62 -13.54 10.73 -1.69
CA PRO A 62 -12.97 11.05 -2.98
C PRO A 62 -11.83 10.10 -3.35
N ARG A 63 -11.73 9.72 -4.63
CA ARG A 63 -10.69 8.80 -5.14
C ARG A 63 -9.26 9.17 -4.72
N ARG A 64 -8.93 10.47 -4.69
CA ARG A 64 -7.62 10.95 -4.20
C ARG A 64 -7.40 10.67 -2.71
N LYS A 65 -8.43 10.81 -1.89
CA LYS A 65 -8.38 10.51 -0.46
C LYS A 65 -8.33 9.00 -0.22
N MET A 66 -9.04 8.20 -1.02
CA MET A 66 -8.93 6.73 -0.98
C MET A 66 -7.48 6.25 -1.17
N LYS A 67 -6.73 6.87 -2.11
CA LYS A 67 -5.29 6.61 -2.30
C LYS A 67 -4.49 6.83 -1.02
N GLU A 68 -4.75 7.95 -0.35
CA GLU A 68 -4.06 8.34 0.87
C GLU A 68 -4.37 7.39 2.04
N LEU A 69 -5.64 6.99 2.19
CA LEU A 69 -6.04 6.00 3.21
C LEU A 69 -5.33 4.66 2.98
N LEU A 70 -5.27 4.18 1.74
CA LEU A 70 -4.56 2.95 1.42
C LEU A 70 -3.05 3.05 1.69
N LEU A 71 -2.40 4.17 1.36
CA LEU A 71 -0.98 4.36 1.66
C LEU A 71 -0.69 4.33 3.16
N ARG A 72 -1.60 4.90 3.98
CA ARG A 72 -1.52 4.78 5.44
C ARG A 72 -1.66 3.35 5.91
N LEU A 73 -2.59 2.59 5.34
CA LEU A 73 -2.80 1.17 5.70
C LEU A 73 -1.63 0.30 5.27
N VAL A 74 -1.03 0.57 4.11
CA VAL A 74 0.24 -0.07 3.70
C VAL A 74 1.33 0.20 4.72
N TYR A 75 1.45 1.43 5.22
CA TYR A 75 2.43 1.76 6.26
C TYR A 75 2.17 1.00 7.56
N VAL A 76 0.92 0.93 7.99
CA VAL A 76 0.52 0.18 9.20
C VAL A 76 0.80 -1.33 9.04
N GLU A 77 0.49 -1.92 7.89
CA GLU A 77 0.79 -3.32 7.59
C GLU A 77 2.31 -3.60 7.61
N MET A 78 3.12 -2.69 7.05
CA MET A 78 4.58 -2.81 7.09
C MET A 78 5.16 -2.78 8.51
N LEU A 79 4.43 -2.23 9.48
CA LEU A 79 4.79 -2.25 10.90
C LEU A 79 4.31 -3.53 11.61
N GLY A 80 3.68 -4.46 10.89
CA GLY A 80 3.23 -5.77 11.39
C GLY A 80 1.82 -5.78 11.98
N HIS A 81 0.99 -4.77 11.67
CA HIS A 81 -0.39 -4.68 12.15
C HIS A 81 -1.39 -5.06 11.06
N ASP A 82 -2.37 -5.90 11.41
CA ASP A 82 -3.38 -6.38 10.48
C ASP A 82 -4.25 -5.24 9.90
N ALA A 83 -4.14 -5.04 8.58
CA ALA A 83 -4.99 -4.19 7.77
C ALA A 83 -5.79 -4.97 6.72
N SER A 84 -6.06 -6.27 6.93
CA SER A 84 -6.75 -7.14 5.97
C SER A 84 -8.07 -6.59 5.43
N PHE A 85 -8.80 -5.81 6.24
CA PHE A 85 -10.04 -5.14 5.84
C PHE A 85 -9.89 -4.19 4.64
N CYS A 86 -8.67 -3.75 4.34
CA CYS A 86 -8.40 -2.84 3.24
C CYS A 86 -7.97 -3.54 1.94
N HIS A 87 -7.68 -4.85 1.98
CA HIS A 87 -7.15 -5.59 0.83
C HIS A 87 -8.07 -5.49 -0.40
N ILE A 88 -9.39 -5.61 -0.20
CA ILE A 88 -10.36 -5.45 -1.29
C ILE A 88 -10.36 -4.03 -1.88
N HIS A 89 -10.07 -3.00 -1.08
CA HIS A 89 -9.96 -1.63 -1.58
C HIS A 89 -8.67 -1.44 -2.41
N ALA A 90 -7.58 -2.09 -2.04
CA ALA A 90 -6.37 -2.12 -2.86
C ALA A 90 -6.60 -2.81 -4.20
N VAL A 91 -7.31 -3.95 -4.21
CA VAL A 91 -7.73 -4.63 -5.44
C VAL A 91 -8.61 -3.73 -6.28
N LYS A 92 -9.67 -3.14 -5.72
CA LYS A 92 -10.53 -2.18 -6.45
C LYS A 92 -9.73 -1.05 -7.11
N MET A 93 -8.68 -0.57 -6.44
CA MET A 93 -7.83 0.48 -6.98
C MET A 93 -6.97 0.04 -8.17
N THR A 94 -6.65 -1.26 -8.34
CA THR A 94 -5.96 -1.75 -9.56
C THR A 94 -6.85 -1.63 -10.80
N HIS A 95 -8.18 -1.65 -10.64
CA HIS A 95 -9.14 -1.46 -11.73
C HIS A 95 -9.34 0.01 -12.10
N ASP A 96 -8.78 0.95 -11.35
CA ASP A 96 -8.98 2.38 -11.56
C ASP A 96 -8.36 2.84 -12.90
N GLU A 97 -9.08 3.68 -13.65
CA GLU A 97 -8.64 4.17 -14.96
C GLU A 97 -7.49 5.18 -14.87
N SER A 98 -7.37 5.89 -13.74
CA SER A 98 -6.32 6.87 -13.51
C SER A 98 -5.03 6.14 -13.13
N LEU A 99 -4.02 6.24 -14.00
CA LEU A 99 -2.72 5.58 -13.83
C LEU A 99 -2.08 5.78 -12.44
N PRO A 100 -2.07 6.99 -11.82
CA PRO A 100 -1.52 7.15 -10.46
C PRO A 100 -2.25 6.33 -9.39
N LEU A 101 -3.56 6.16 -9.52
CA LEU A 101 -4.37 5.36 -8.61
C LEU A 101 -4.11 3.89 -8.87
N LYS A 102 -4.23 3.43 -10.12
CA LYS A 102 -3.87 2.08 -10.55
C LYS A 102 -2.50 1.62 -10.06
N ARG A 103 -1.47 2.45 -10.25
CA ARG A 103 -0.10 2.20 -9.76
C ARG A 103 -0.05 2.05 -8.24
N THR A 104 -0.79 2.87 -7.51
CA THR A 104 -0.87 2.75 -6.05
C THR A 104 -1.58 1.46 -5.65
N GLY A 105 -2.67 1.10 -6.34
CA GLY A 105 -3.35 -0.18 -6.17
C GLY A 105 -2.40 -1.36 -6.37
N TYR A 106 -1.62 -1.36 -7.47
CA TYR A 106 -0.65 -2.43 -7.75
C TYR A 106 0.44 -2.55 -6.68
N ARG A 107 0.93 -1.43 -6.16
CA ARG A 107 1.90 -1.44 -5.05
C ARG A 107 1.27 -1.93 -3.75
N ALA A 108 0.04 -1.52 -3.46
CA ALA A 108 -0.68 -1.94 -2.27
C ALA A 108 -0.95 -3.45 -2.29
N VAL A 109 -1.49 -4.00 -3.39
CA VAL A 109 -1.71 -5.45 -3.49
C VAL A 109 -0.42 -6.26 -3.44
N ALA A 110 0.68 -5.75 -4.00
CA ALA A 110 1.99 -6.40 -3.95
C ALA A 110 2.61 -6.43 -2.53
N LEU A 111 2.15 -5.56 -1.63
CA LEU A 111 2.56 -5.52 -0.23
C LEU A 111 1.59 -6.30 0.67
N PHE A 112 0.29 -6.23 0.39
CA PHE A 112 -0.75 -6.89 1.18
C PHE A 112 -0.91 -8.38 0.90
N LEU A 113 -0.82 -8.79 -0.37
CA LEU A 113 -1.22 -10.13 -0.78
C LEU A 113 -0.01 -11.04 -0.95
N ASP A 114 -0.04 -12.18 -0.28
CA ASP A 114 0.76 -13.33 -0.67
C ASP A 114 0.11 -14.07 -1.86
N GLU A 115 0.88 -14.94 -2.51
CA GLU A 115 0.48 -15.74 -3.68
C GLU A 115 -0.72 -16.68 -3.45
N ARG A 116 -1.01 -17.03 -2.19
CA ARG A 116 -2.09 -17.95 -1.79
C ARG A 116 -3.34 -17.20 -1.38
N HIS A 117 -3.28 -15.87 -1.29
CA HIS A 117 -4.42 -15.06 -0.89
C HIS A 117 -5.53 -15.14 -1.94
N ASP A 118 -6.77 -15.37 -1.51
CA ASP A 118 -7.94 -15.54 -2.39
C ASP A 118 -8.16 -14.40 -3.39
N LEU A 119 -7.69 -13.19 -3.10
CA LEU A 119 -7.85 -12.03 -3.97
C LEU A 119 -6.84 -12.01 -5.13
N VAL A 120 -5.80 -12.84 -5.09
CA VAL A 120 -4.77 -12.93 -6.14
C VAL A 120 -5.40 -13.24 -7.49
N ILE A 121 -6.43 -14.08 -7.56
CA ILE A 121 -7.10 -14.40 -8.83
C ILE A 121 -7.69 -13.15 -9.52
N LEU A 122 -8.25 -12.21 -8.74
CA LEU A 122 -8.79 -10.96 -9.26
C LEU A 122 -7.68 -10.04 -9.75
N VAL A 123 -6.56 -10.00 -9.02
CA VAL A 123 -5.38 -9.22 -9.41
C VAL A 123 -4.75 -9.79 -10.66
N VAL A 124 -4.63 -11.12 -10.79
CA VAL A 124 -4.09 -11.81 -11.98
C VAL A 124 -4.94 -11.50 -13.21
N ASN A 125 -6.27 -11.55 -13.12
CA ASN A 125 -7.15 -11.15 -14.23
C ASN A 125 -6.89 -9.70 -14.65
N THR A 126 -6.74 -8.80 -13.67
CA THR A 126 -6.43 -7.39 -13.93
C THR A 126 -5.06 -7.20 -14.56
N ILE A 127 -4.03 -7.92 -14.08
CA ILE A 127 -2.69 -7.95 -14.68
C ILE A 127 -2.78 -8.40 -16.14
N GLN A 128 -3.43 -9.53 -16.42
CA GLN A 128 -3.56 -10.04 -17.79
C GLN A 128 -4.22 -9.03 -18.73
N LYS A 129 -5.26 -8.32 -18.27
CA LYS A 129 -5.88 -7.22 -19.02
C LYS A 129 -4.89 -6.09 -19.27
N ASP A 130 -4.22 -5.61 -18.23
CA ASP A 130 -3.33 -4.45 -18.29
C ASP A 130 -2.03 -4.71 -19.08
N LEU A 131 -1.57 -5.97 -19.15
CA LEU A 131 -0.46 -6.38 -20.02
C LEU A 131 -0.77 -6.25 -21.51
N ARG A 132 -2.06 -6.17 -21.90
CA ARG A 132 -2.49 -5.92 -23.29
C ARG A 132 -2.75 -4.43 -23.56
N SER A 133 -2.41 -3.54 -22.63
CA SER A 133 -2.59 -2.11 -22.81
C SER A 133 -1.52 -1.52 -23.74
N ASP A 134 -1.92 -0.61 -24.63
CA ASP A 134 -0.99 0.19 -25.43
C ASP A 134 -0.17 1.18 -24.58
N ASN A 135 -0.62 1.45 -23.34
CA ASN A 135 0.09 2.32 -22.43
C ASN A 135 1.17 1.54 -21.67
N TYR A 136 2.43 1.70 -22.08
CA TYR A 136 3.57 1.04 -21.46
C TYR A 136 3.69 1.29 -19.93
N LEU A 137 3.18 2.42 -19.41
CA LEU A 137 3.20 2.71 -17.98
C LEU A 137 2.20 1.86 -17.19
N VAL A 138 1.10 1.44 -17.83
CA VAL A 138 0.12 0.49 -17.30
C VAL A 138 0.74 -0.91 -17.30
N VAL A 139 1.32 -1.32 -18.44
CA VAL A 139 2.03 -2.61 -18.57
C VAL A 139 3.14 -2.73 -17.52
N TYR A 140 3.96 -1.69 -17.34
CA TYR A 140 5.01 -1.65 -16.31
C TYR A 140 4.47 -1.86 -14.89
N ALA A 141 3.35 -1.22 -14.55
CA ALA A 141 2.74 -1.37 -13.22
C ALA A 141 2.24 -2.80 -13.00
N ALA A 142 1.58 -3.38 -14.01
CA ALA A 142 1.11 -4.75 -14.00
C ALA A 142 2.26 -5.76 -13.89
N LEU A 143 3.34 -5.59 -14.66
CA LEU A 143 4.55 -6.42 -14.60
C LEU A 143 5.19 -6.38 -13.21
N THR A 144 5.29 -5.20 -12.60
CA THR A 144 5.85 -5.05 -11.25
C THR A 144 5.07 -5.86 -10.22
N ALA A 145 3.73 -5.82 -10.29
CA ALA A 145 2.89 -6.63 -9.42
C ALA A 145 2.97 -8.14 -9.74
N ALA A 146 3.05 -8.50 -11.03
CA ALA A 146 3.19 -9.89 -11.48
C ALA A 146 4.47 -10.53 -10.94
N CYS A 147 5.61 -9.84 -11.02
CA CYS A 147 6.87 -10.32 -10.46
C CYS A 147 6.78 -10.61 -8.96
N ARG A 148 5.93 -9.88 -8.23
CA ARG A 148 5.78 -10.04 -6.78
C ARG A 148 4.78 -11.14 -6.39
N LEU A 149 3.71 -11.30 -7.14
CA LEU A 149 2.58 -12.19 -6.82
C LEU A 149 2.67 -13.58 -7.48
N ILE A 150 3.38 -13.69 -8.61
CA ILE A 150 3.46 -14.94 -9.41
C ILE A 150 4.85 -15.58 -9.29
N GLY A 151 5.84 -14.84 -8.77
CA GLY A 151 7.26 -15.18 -8.92
C GLY A 151 7.90 -16.12 -7.89
N GLU A 152 7.17 -16.73 -6.94
CA GLU A 152 7.84 -17.46 -5.84
C GLU A 152 8.36 -18.86 -6.21
N GLU A 153 8.02 -19.42 -7.38
CA GLU A 153 8.80 -20.56 -7.92
C GLU A 153 10.23 -20.17 -8.35
N ALA A 154 10.58 -18.87 -8.44
CA ALA A 154 11.88 -18.44 -8.93
C ALA A 154 12.89 -17.96 -7.86
N LEU A 155 12.48 -17.69 -6.61
CA LEU A 155 13.39 -17.12 -5.60
C LEU A 155 13.18 -17.73 -4.19
N PRO A 156 13.85 -18.86 -3.86
CA PRO A 156 13.74 -19.54 -2.56
C PRO A 156 14.32 -18.78 -1.34
N CYS A 157 14.60 -17.47 -1.42
CA CYS A 157 15.41 -16.75 -0.43
C CYS A 157 14.74 -15.54 0.22
N ARG A 158 13.41 -15.50 0.39
CA ARG A 158 12.81 -14.51 1.31
C ARG A 158 12.45 -15.15 2.66
N PRO A 159 13.15 -14.77 3.75
CA PRO A 159 12.67 -15.06 5.10
C PRO A 159 11.36 -14.31 5.33
N ARG A 160 10.35 -15.03 5.81
CA ARG A 160 9.18 -14.42 6.45
C ARG A 160 9.69 -13.70 7.70
N LEU A 161 9.63 -12.37 7.70
CA LEU A 161 9.81 -11.59 8.93
C LEU A 161 8.54 -11.70 9.78
#